data_AF-A0A916ZT32-F1
#
_entry.id   AF-A0A916ZT32-F1
#
_cell.length_a   1.000
_cell.length_b   1.000
_cell.length_c   1.000
_cell.angle_alpha   90.00
_cell.angle_beta   90.00
_cell.angle_gamma   90.00
#
_symmetry.space_group_name_H-M   'P 1'
#
loop_
_entity.id
_entity.type
_entity.pdbx_description
1 polymer ?
#
loop_
_entity_poly.entity_id
_entity_poly.type
_entity_poly.pdbx_seq_one_letter_code
_entity_poly.pdbx_strand_id
1 'polypeptide(L)'
;MGTTLTGRFETRREAEMTVERLVQEYGIERTDIFVAATGRDNTAGEAPAGSDRQGGDPGGGDRDDAALNGAIEVSVDLEDEALAGRVRSAFAEFEARGVEAS
;
A
#
# COMPACT_ATOMS: atom_id res chain seq x y z
N MET A 1 0.41 23.88 1.84
CA MET A 1 1.17 22.98 2.73
C MET A 1 0.97 21.61 2.14
N GLY A 2 2.05 20.89 1.87
CA GLY A 2 1.93 19.49 1.44
C GLY A 2 1.63 18.59 2.65
N THR A 3 0.95 17.49 2.40
CA THR A 3 0.60 16.45 3.37
C THR A 3 0.99 15.10 2.78
N THR A 4 1.58 14.23 3.58
CA THR A 4 1.76 12.82 3.20
C THR A 4 0.62 12.00 3.80
N LEU A 5 -0.05 11.20 2.97
CA LEU A 5 -1.05 10.23 3.42
C LEU A 5 -0.48 8.83 3.39
N THR A 6 -0.54 8.13 4.51
CA THR A 6 -0.04 6.75 4.64
C THR A 6 -1.18 5.83 5.04
N GLY A 7 -1.32 4.70 4.34
CA GLY A 7 -2.31 3.65 4.63
C GLY A 7 -1.70 2.26 4.50
N ARG A 8 -2.22 1.31 5.29
CA ARG A 8 -1.76 -0.09 5.28
C ARG A 8 -2.82 -1.01 4.71
N PHE A 9 -2.40 -1.85 3.77
CA PHE A 9 -3.24 -2.80 3.06
C PHE A 9 -2.88 -4.21 3.49
N GLU A 10 -3.88 -5.08 3.59
CA GLU A 10 -3.65 -6.48 3.99
C GLU A 10 -3.08 -7.28 2.84
N THR A 11 -3.54 -6.99 1.62
CA THR A 11 -3.08 -7.67 0.42
C THR A 11 -2.34 -6.75 -0.54
N ARG A 12 -1.38 -7.35 -1.27
CA ARG A 12 -0.70 -6.66 -2.36
C ARG A 12 -1.66 -6.20 -3.46
N ARG A 13 -2.72 -6.96 -3.69
CA ARG A 13 -3.73 -6.66 -4.70
C ARG A 13 -4.46 -5.35 -4.36
N GLU A 14 -4.87 -5.14 -3.11
CA GLU A 14 -5.50 -3.87 -2.70
C GLU A 14 -4.56 -2.67 -2.87
N ALA A 15 -3.29 -2.83 -2.46
CA ALA A 15 -2.29 -1.78 -2.63
C ALA A 15 -2.07 -1.45 -4.11
N GLU A 16 -1.92 -2.45 -4.98
CA GLU A 16 -1.74 -2.25 -6.43
C GLU A 16 -2.96 -1.59 -7.08
N MET A 17 -4.18 -2.04 -6.77
CA MET A 17 -5.43 -1.44 -7.26
C MET A 17 -5.55 0.03 -6.82
N THR A 18 -5.14 0.32 -5.58
CA THR A 18 -5.10 1.69 -5.08
C THR A 18 -4.12 2.52 -5.90
N VAL A 19 -2.87 2.07 -6.07
CA VAL A 19 -1.84 2.78 -6.85
C VAL A 19 -2.31 3.02 -8.28
N GLU A 20 -2.91 2.03 -8.93
CA GLU A 20 -3.48 2.16 -10.26
C GLU A 20 -4.56 3.26 -10.31
N ARG A 21 -5.48 3.27 -9.34
CA ARG A 21 -6.51 4.31 -9.24
C ARG A 21 -5.91 5.69 -9.08
N LEU A 22 -4.91 5.84 -8.21
CA LEU A 22 -4.24 7.11 -7.95
C LEU A 22 -3.57 7.67 -9.21
N VAL A 23 -2.84 6.83 -9.94
CA VAL A 23 -2.13 7.25 -11.15
C VAL A 23 -3.12 7.52 -12.29
N GLN A 24 -4.03 6.58 -12.56
CA GLN A 24 -4.86 6.64 -13.76
C GLN A 24 -6.05 7.58 -13.63
N GLU A 25 -6.73 7.60 -12.48
CA GLU A 25 -7.94 8.41 -12.31
C GLU A 25 -7.64 9.76 -11.66
N TYR A 26 -6.72 9.80 -10.70
CA TYR A 26 -6.42 11.04 -9.97
C TYR A 26 -5.25 11.81 -10.58
N GLY A 27 -4.50 11.19 -11.50
CA GLY A 27 -3.38 11.82 -12.18
C GLY A 27 -2.17 12.08 -11.27
N ILE A 28 -2.07 11.35 -10.16
CA ILE A 28 -0.95 11.48 -9.23
C ILE A 28 0.30 10.89 -9.90
N GLU A 29 1.41 11.63 -9.84
CA GLU A 29 2.65 11.17 -10.41
C GLU A 29 3.15 9.94 -9.65
N ARG A 30 3.58 8.91 -10.37
CA ARG A 30 4.04 7.66 -9.75
C ARG A 30 5.26 7.89 -8.82
N THR A 31 6.00 8.97 -9.03
CA THR A 31 7.12 9.42 -8.20
C THR A 31 6.70 9.88 -6.81
N ASP A 32 5.44 10.28 -6.63
CA ASP A 32 4.91 10.77 -5.36
C ASP A 32 4.25 9.65 -4.54
N ILE A 33 4.34 8.40 -5.02
CA ILE A 33 3.73 7.22 -4.41
C ILE A 33 4.83 6.25 -3.97
N PHE A 34 4.87 5.94 -2.69
CA PHE A 34 5.81 5.02 -2.07
C PHE A 34 5.07 3.77 -1.61
N VAL A 35 5.60 2.59 -1.96
CA VAL A 35 5.00 1.30 -1.58
C VAL A 35 6.06 0.47 -0.88
N ALA A 36 5.79 0.05 0.35
CA ALA A 36 6.71 -0.74 1.17
C ALA A 36 5.99 -1.93 1.80
N ALA A 37 6.69 -3.05 1.98
CA ALA A 37 6.16 -4.15 2.76
C ALA A 37 6.43 -3.92 4.26
N THR A 38 5.39 -4.03 5.08
CA THR A 38 5.43 -3.87 6.54
C THR A 38 5.96 -5.15 7.17
N GLY A 39 7.26 -5.38 7.06
CA GLY A 39 7.95 -6.52 7.68
C GLY A 39 9.45 -6.33 7.59
N ARG A 40 10.18 -6.55 8.70
CA ARG A 40 11.65 -6.36 8.76
C ARG A 40 12.43 -7.23 7.76
N ASP A 41 11.79 -8.24 7.17
CA ASP A 41 12.38 -9.16 6.19
C ASP A 41 12.15 -8.78 4.71
N ASN A 42 11.47 -7.67 4.41
CA ASN A 42 11.15 -7.30 3.01
C ASN A 42 11.83 -5.99 2.53
N THR A 43 12.93 -5.57 3.15
CA THR A 43 13.86 -4.63 2.52
C THR A 43 14.74 -5.41 1.53
N ALA A 44 14.19 -5.68 0.35
CA ALA A 44 14.92 -6.30 -0.75
C ALA A 44 15.97 -5.31 -1.28
N GLY A 45 17.15 -5.35 -0.66
CA GLY A 45 18.28 -4.51 -0.99
C GLY A 45 19.62 -5.18 -0.67
N GLU A 46 19.71 -6.51 -0.65
CA GLU A 46 21.00 -7.20 -0.74
C GLU A 46 20.81 -8.68 -1.13
N ALA A 47 21.59 -9.13 -2.11
CA ALA A 47 21.81 -10.52 -2.58
C ALA A 47 20.97 -11.06 -3.78
N PRO A 48 21.63 -11.78 -4.72
CA PRO A 48 21.19 -11.98 -6.10
C PRO A 48 20.17 -13.12 -6.27
N ALA A 49 19.55 -13.13 -7.46
CA ALA A 49 18.54 -14.06 -7.96
C ALA A 49 18.66 -15.51 -7.46
N GLY A 50 17.54 -16.03 -6.96
CA GLY A 50 17.28 -17.45 -6.82
C GLY A 50 15.84 -17.73 -7.24
N SER A 51 15.69 -18.41 -8.38
CA SER A 51 14.42 -18.97 -8.85
C SER A 51 13.73 -19.81 -7.77
N ASP A 52 12.40 -19.88 -7.88
CA ASP A 52 11.47 -20.80 -7.22
C ASP A 52 11.24 -20.59 -5.72
N ARG A 53 10.25 -19.75 -5.37
CA ARG A 53 9.32 -20.10 -4.29
C ARG A 53 7.87 -20.04 -4.78
N GLN A 54 7.34 -21.24 -4.87
CA GLN A 54 5.98 -21.66 -5.17
C GLN A 54 4.94 -20.88 -4.38
N GLY A 55 3.86 -20.50 -5.07
CA GLY A 55 2.70 -19.83 -4.50
C GLY A 55 2.11 -20.58 -3.31
N GLY A 56 1.94 -19.86 -2.20
CA GLY A 56 1.14 -20.29 -1.07
C GLY A 56 -0.33 -20.02 -1.35
N ASP A 57 -1.09 -21.10 -1.32
CA ASP A 57 -2.54 -21.25 -1.50
C ASP A 57 -3.41 -20.21 -0.75
N PRO A 58 -4.51 -19.69 -1.34
CA PRO A 58 -5.46 -18.83 -0.64
C PRO A 58 -6.40 -19.67 0.25
N GLY A 59 -5.86 -20.15 1.36
CA GLY A 59 -6.57 -20.99 2.33
C GLY A 59 -7.15 -20.20 3.50
N GLY A 60 -8.42 -19.79 3.38
CA GLY A 60 -9.46 -19.71 4.42
C GLY A 60 -9.12 -19.22 5.84
N GLY A 61 -9.76 -18.11 6.21
CA GLY A 61 -10.14 -17.80 7.59
C GLY A 61 -9.84 -16.36 7.96
N ASP A 62 -10.90 -15.54 8.09
CA ASP A 62 -10.86 -14.25 8.78
C ASP A 62 -10.26 -14.45 10.17
N ARG A 63 -8.97 -14.13 10.30
CA ARG A 63 -8.24 -14.07 11.55
C ARG A 63 -7.69 -12.66 11.67
N ASP A 64 -8.49 -11.80 12.31
CA ASP A 64 -8.15 -10.41 12.67
C ASP A 64 -6.92 -10.28 13.61
N ASP A 65 -6.29 -11.40 13.99
CA ASP A 65 -5.15 -11.49 14.90
C ASP A 65 -3.85 -11.96 14.21
N ALA A 66 -3.85 -12.18 12.89
CA ALA A 66 -2.62 -12.46 12.17
C ALA A 66 -1.73 -11.20 12.18
N ALA A 67 -0.60 -11.28 12.91
CA ALA A 67 0.46 -10.27 12.81
C ALA A 67 0.71 -9.98 11.33
N LEU A 68 0.68 -8.69 10.96
CA LEU A 68 0.74 -8.10 9.61
C LEU A 68 2.02 -8.43 8.81
N ASN A 69 2.57 -9.64 8.97
CA ASN A 69 3.67 -10.24 8.22
C ASN A 69 3.22 -10.45 6.77
N GLY A 70 3.08 -9.36 6.02
CA GLY A 70 2.51 -9.34 4.69
C GLY A 70 1.80 -8.04 4.30
N ALA A 71 1.51 -7.17 5.28
CA ALA A 71 0.81 -5.91 4.98
C ALA A 71 1.68 -4.98 4.15
N ILE A 72 1.07 -4.26 3.22
CA ILE A 72 1.73 -3.31 2.33
C ILE A 72 1.37 -1.89 2.78
N GLU A 73 2.36 -1.07 3.07
CA GLU A 73 2.18 0.34 3.35
C GLU A 73 2.30 1.13 2.05
N VAL A 74 1.31 1.98 1.76
CA VAL A 74 1.35 2.93 0.66
C VAL A 74 1.34 4.33 1.26
N SER A 75 2.33 5.13 0.90
CA SER A 75 2.42 6.54 1.26
C SER A 75 2.34 7.40 0.00
N VAL A 76 1.63 8.51 0.07
CA VAL A 76 1.42 9.42 -1.06
C VAL A 76 1.68 10.85 -0.62
N ASP A 77 2.61 11.52 -1.30
CA ASP A 77 2.89 12.93 -1.08
C ASP A 77 1.91 13.78 -1.89
N LEU A 78 1.25 14.73 -1.23
CA LEU A 78 0.18 15.54 -1.82
C LEU A 78 0.40 17.00 -1.54
N GLU A 79 0.36 17.83 -2.58
CA GLU A 79 0.45 19.28 -2.44
C GLU A 79 -0.93 19.97 -2.32
N ASP A 80 -2.01 19.23 -2.60
CA ASP A 80 -3.40 19.71 -2.64
C ASP A 80 -4.30 18.97 -1.64
N GLU A 81 -4.94 19.71 -0.75
CA GLU A 81 -5.88 19.19 0.26
C GLU A 81 -7.14 18.58 -0.36
N ALA A 82 -7.62 19.09 -1.50
CA ALA A 82 -8.76 18.52 -2.20
C ALA A 82 -8.41 17.12 -2.75
N LEU A 83 -7.17 16.95 -3.21
CA LEU A 83 -6.64 15.67 -3.65
C LEU A 83 -6.47 14.71 -2.46
N ALA A 84 -6.03 15.20 -1.30
CA ALA A 84 -5.96 14.41 -0.06
C ALA A 84 -7.32 13.80 0.31
N GLY A 85 -8.43 14.54 0.15
CA GLY A 85 -9.78 13.99 0.35
C GLY A 85 -10.12 12.82 -0.58
N ARG A 86 -9.69 12.89 -1.85
CA ARG A 86 -9.90 11.82 -2.83
C ARG A 86 -9.04 10.60 -2.54
N VAL A 87 -7.77 10.80 -2.18
CA VAL A 87 -6.86 9.72 -1.79
C VAL A 87 -7.35 8.97 -0.56
N ARG A 88 -7.84 9.68 0.46
CA ARG A 88 -8.47 9.04 1.64
C ARG A 88 -9.67 8.18 1.25
N SER A 89 -10.48 8.65 0.31
CA SER A 89 -11.63 7.88 -0.20
C SER A 89 -11.18 6.61 -0.93
N ALA A 90 -10.15 6.70 -1.77
CA ALA A 90 -9.57 5.54 -2.44
C ALA A 90 -8.97 4.53 -1.45
N PHE A 91 -8.25 5.02 -0.43
CA PHE A 91 -7.71 4.18 0.63
C PHE A 91 -8.83 3.43 1.36
N ALA A 92 -9.94 4.11 1.68
CA ALA A 92 -11.10 3.45 2.28
C ALA A 92 -11.81 2.46 1.33
N GLU A 93 -11.89 2.75 0.03
CA GLU A 93 -12.48 1.85 -0.98
C GLU A 93 -11.74 0.51 -1.08
N PHE A 94 -10.42 0.53 -0.88
CA PHE A 94 -9.56 -0.66 -0.92
C PHE A 94 -9.12 -1.12 0.48
N GLU A 95 -9.93 -0.84 1.50
CA GLU A 95 -9.79 -1.40 2.86
C GLU A 95 -8.48 -1.05 3.58
N ALA A 96 -7.86 0.09 3.23
CA ALA A 96 -6.68 0.58 3.94
C ALA A 96 -6.98 0.80 5.43
N ARG A 97 -6.12 0.26 6.29
CA ARG A 97 -6.17 0.42 7.74
C ARG A 97 -5.16 1.47 8.20
N GLY A 98 -5.48 2.14 9.30
CA GLY A 98 -4.59 3.10 9.96
C GLY A 98 -4.18 4.26 9.06
N VAL A 99 -5.13 4.85 8.33
CA VAL A 99 -4.85 5.97 7.43
C VAL A 99 -4.49 7.22 8.24
N GLU A 100 -3.24 7.67 8.11
CA GLU A 100 -2.69 8.80 8.84
C GLU A 100 -2.19 9.89 7.88
N ALA A 101 -2.13 11.12 8.38
CA ALA A 101 -1.62 12.27 7.66
C ALA A 101 -0.49 12.91 8.46
N SER A 102 0.62 13.24 7.80
CA SER A 102 1.81 13.86 8.40
C SER A 102 2.33 15.03 7.59
#